data_AF-A0A7U7EJZ6-F1
#
_entry.id   AF-A0A7U7EJZ6-F1
#
_cell.length_a   1.000
_cell.length_b   1.000
_cell.length_c   1.000
_cell.angle_alpha   90.00
_cell.angle_beta   90.00
_cell.angle_gamma   90.00
#
_symmetry.space_group_name_H-M   'P 1'
#
loop_
_entity.id
_entity.type
_entity.pdbx_description
1 polymer ?
#
loop_
_entity_poly.entity_id
_entity_poly.type
_entity_poly.pdbx_seq_one_letter_code
_entity_poly.pdbx_strand_id
1 'polypeptide(L)'
;MCTRRRFRYGIFLLGLLVAGVFTGWLVRDRDMSEKIMMIPAREQPAFDATRWFTSGMYRRKESPLEGWKYNPYGMTRVSPPAFPSEQLPELRDWIAFGIKNDYGKMTLEVPDVADDLLRDERFDPRPQIVYVFSGFQETDKPRDNYIFYALIEGKRFFVLLERDGISGEIISARRESRMRGMRKEDMDALFQVLEKRQKPGLRVSSGQPCPYPGVWECLDCPLAPQTFAHGVTLPQVEGRVVTWRLVKAL
;
A
#
# COMPACT_ATOMS: atom_id res chain seq x y z
N MET A 1 -77.70 -2.93 -63.70
CA MET A 1 -76.73 -3.90 -64.23
C MET A 1 -75.33 -3.49 -63.78
N CYS A 2 -74.54 -4.48 -63.33
CA CYS A 2 -73.08 -4.55 -63.11
C CYS A 2 -72.21 -3.30 -63.41
N THR A 3 -71.17 -2.95 -62.64
CA THR A 3 -70.11 -3.86 -62.15
C THR A 3 -69.21 -3.19 -61.10
N ARG A 4 -68.79 -3.97 -60.10
CA ARG A 4 -67.64 -3.74 -59.22
C ARG A 4 -66.34 -3.57 -60.00
N ARG A 5 -65.36 -2.83 -59.46
CA ARG A 5 -63.99 -3.35 -59.25
C ARG A 5 -63.24 -2.54 -58.20
N ARG A 6 -62.73 -3.27 -57.20
CA ARG A 6 -61.79 -2.82 -56.17
C ARG A 6 -60.38 -2.80 -56.76
N PHE A 7 -59.54 -1.86 -56.36
CA PHE A 7 -58.10 -2.11 -56.20
C PHE A 7 -57.56 -1.26 -55.04
N ARG A 8 -56.78 -1.91 -54.17
CA ARG A 8 -56.15 -1.41 -52.94
C ARG A 8 -54.75 -0.84 -53.26
N TYR A 9 -54.03 -0.42 -52.21
CA TYR A 9 -52.71 0.25 -52.11
C TYR A 9 -52.88 1.77 -51.97
N GLY A 10 -52.71 2.43 -50.82
CA GLY A 10 -51.95 2.11 -49.61
C GLY A 10 -50.58 2.77 -49.67
N ILE A 11 -50.42 3.97 -49.08
CA ILE A 11 -49.16 4.54 -48.58
C ILE A 11 -49.51 5.55 -47.47
N PHE A 12 -48.75 5.45 -46.38
CA PHE A 12 -48.87 6.13 -45.10
C PHE A 12 -48.62 7.63 -45.17
N LEU A 13 -49.45 8.41 -44.48
CA LEU A 13 -49.20 9.82 -44.14
C LEU A 13 -48.38 9.88 -42.84
N LEU A 14 -47.14 10.35 -42.97
CA LEU A 14 -46.23 10.63 -41.86
C LEU A 14 -46.45 12.06 -41.35
N GLY A 15 -46.68 12.16 -40.05
CA GLY A 15 -46.03 13.15 -39.20
C GLY A 15 -46.76 14.46 -38.94
N LEU A 16 -47.35 14.59 -37.74
CA LEU A 16 -47.42 15.86 -37.01
C LEU A 16 -47.44 15.63 -35.48
N LEU A 17 -46.38 16.17 -34.85
CA LEU A 17 -46.34 16.95 -33.59
C LEU A 17 -46.78 16.35 -32.21
N VAL A 18 -45.75 16.16 -31.36
CA VAL A 18 -45.47 16.86 -30.06
C VAL A 18 -46.13 16.42 -28.74
N ALA A 19 -45.26 16.48 -27.71
CA ALA A 19 -45.43 16.51 -26.26
C ALA A 19 -45.75 15.16 -25.60
N GLY A 20 -45.12 14.71 -24.51
CA GLY A 20 -44.23 15.33 -23.54
C GLY A 20 -44.48 14.64 -22.19
N VAL A 21 -43.42 14.22 -21.49
CA VAL A 21 -43.33 14.11 -20.01
C VAL A 21 -44.07 12.94 -19.30
N PHE A 22 -43.26 12.08 -18.62
CA PHE A 22 -43.53 11.16 -17.47
C PHE A 22 -44.34 9.88 -17.77
N THR A 23 -44.08 8.66 -17.26
CA THR A 23 -43.36 8.07 -16.10
C THR A 23 -42.75 6.72 -16.53
N GLY A 24 -41.59 6.25 -16.05
CA GLY A 24 -41.43 5.63 -14.73
C GLY A 24 -42.28 4.35 -14.55
N TRP A 25 -41.63 3.21 -14.29
CA TRP A 25 -42.20 1.91 -13.81
C TRP A 25 -42.66 0.87 -14.84
N LEU A 26 -41.71 0.01 -15.26
CA LEU A 26 -41.86 -1.43 -15.03
C LEU A 26 -40.59 -1.92 -14.33
N VAL A 27 -40.63 -1.78 -13.01
CA VAL A 27 -39.67 -2.34 -12.06
C VAL A 27 -39.66 -3.85 -12.22
N ARG A 28 -38.50 -4.39 -12.56
CA ARG A 28 -38.13 -5.75 -12.20
C ARG A 28 -37.01 -5.63 -11.18
N ASP A 29 -37.42 -5.57 -9.92
CA ASP A 29 -36.56 -5.86 -8.77
C ASP A 29 -35.98 -7.26 -8.94
N ARG A 30 -34.71 -7.29 -9.33
CA ARG A 30 -33.76 -8.26 -8.82
C ARG A 30 -32.61 -7.42 -8.27
N ASP A 31 -32.35 -7.65 -7.00
CA ASP A 31 -31.23 -7.20 -6.18
C ASP A 31 -29.90 -7.21 -6.97
N MET A 32 -29.65 -6.17 -7.76
CA MET A 32 -28.41 -5.96 -8.50
C MET A 32 -27.60 -4.99 -7.65
N SER A 33 -26.68 -5.52 -6.84
CA SER A 33 -25.67 -4.69 -6.20
C SER A 33 -25.04 -3.78 -7.27
N GLU A 34 -25.11 -2.46 -7.08
CA GLU A 34 -24.56 -1.46 -8.00
C GLU A 34 -23.16 -1.89 -8.46
N LYS A 35 -22.94 -2.00 -9.78
CA LYS A 35 -21.65 -2.43 -10.33
C LYS A 35 -20.53 -1.51 -9.81
N ILE A 36 -19.47 -2.10 -9.28
CA ILE A 36 -18.33 -1.35 -8.77
C ILE A 36 -17.26 -1.29 -9.85
N MET A 37 -17.21 -0.15 -10.54
CA MET A 37 -16.25 0.12 -11.60
C MET A 37 -14.91 0.62 -11.02
N MET A 38 -13.81 0.03 -11.46
CA MET A 38 -12.44 0.43 -11.06
C MET A 38 -11.58 0.70 -12.29
N ILE A 39 -10.64 1.63 -12.15
CA ILE A 39 -9.68 2.00 -13.20
C ILE A 39 -8.31 1.43 -12.81
N PRO A 40 -7.75 0.47 -13.59
CA PRO A 40 -6.42 -0.06 -13.34
C PRO A 40 -5.33 1.00 -13.51
N ALA A 41 -4.14 0.69 -13.02
CA ALA A 41 -2.95 1.46 -13.35
C ALA A 41 -2.67 1.42 -14.86
N ARG A 42 -1.97 2.46 -15.36
CA ARG A 42 -1.48 2.58 -16.76
C ARG A 42 -2.57 2.81 -17.82
N GLU A 43 -3.52 3.71 -17.54
CA GLU A 43 -4.46 4.24 -18.55
C GLU A 43 -5.35 3.19 -19.23
N GLN A 44 -5.59 2.07 -18.54
CA GLN A 44 -6.54 1.06 -19.02
C GLN A 44 -7.99 1.52 -18.79
N PRO A 45 -8.95 1.07 -19.62
CA PRO A 45 -10.36 1.34 -19.40
C PRO A 45 -10.85 0.86 -18.04
N ALA A 46 -11.90 1.50 -17.52
CA ALA A 46 -12.58 1.01 -16.34
C ALA A 46 -13.17 -0.39 -16.57
N PHE A 47 -13.16 -1.23 -15.55
CA PHE A 47 -13.73 -2.58 -15.59
C PHE A 47 -14.63 -2.85 -14.39
N ASP A 48 -15.52 -3.83 -14.54
CA ASP A 48 -16.43 -4.27 -13.49
C ASP A 48 -15.69 -5.13 -12.45
N ALA A 49 -15.34 -4.52 -11.32
CA ALA A 49 -14.58 -5.15 -10.24
C ALA A 49 -15.48 -5.68 -9.12
N THR A 50 -16.81 -5.69 -9.30
CA THR A 50 -17.81 -5.99 -8.25
C THR A 50 -17.46 -7.24 -7.44
N ARG A 51 -17.01 -8.31 -8.11
CA ARG A 51 -16.64 -9.59 -7.48
C ARG A 51 -15.60 -9.47 -6.36
N TRP A 52 -14.68 -8.51 -6.45
CA TRP A 52 -13.61 -8.29 -5.47
C TRP A 52 -14.10 -7.61 -4.20
N PHE A 53 -15.20 -6.87 -4.28
CA PHE A 53 -15.83 -6.21 -3.14
C PHE A 53 -16.89 -7.12 -2.52
N THR A 54 -17.70 -7.80 -3.33
CA THR A 54 -18.72 -8.73 -2.84
C THR A 54 -18.12 -9.97 -2.20
N SER A 55 -16.89 -10.36 -2.57
CA SER A 55 -16.14 -11.42 -1.87
C SER A 55 -15.67 -11.03 -0.47
N GLY A 56 -15.75 -9.74 -0.10
CA GLY A 56 -15.24 -9.22 1.17
C GLY A 56 -13.72 -9.00 1.18
N MET A 57 -13.02 -9.17 0.06
CA MET A 57 -11.58 -8.94 -0.02
C MET A 57 -11.24 -7.44 0.11
N TYR A 58 -12.07 -6.58 -0.48
CA TYR A 58 -11.89 -5.12 -0.45
C TYR A 58 -13.13 -4.35 -0.05
N ARG A 59 -12.92 -3.16 0.48
CA ARG A 59 -13.92 -2.10 0.69
C ARG A 59 -13.61 -0.91 -0.21
N ARG A 60 -14.68 -0.23 -0.65
CA ARG A 60 -14.55 1.03 -1.40
C ARG A 60 -13.88 2.07 -0.50
N LYS A 61 -12.92 2.81 -1.06
CA LYS A 61 -12.26 3.94 -0.40
C LYS A 61 -13.00 5.22 -0.80
N GLU A 62 -13.26 6.12 0.14
CA GLU A 62 -13.85 7.42 -0.20
C GLU A 62 -12.93 8.21 -1.13
N SER A 63 -13.51 8.96 -2.06
CA SER A 63 -12.72 9.76 -2.98
C SER A 63 -12.38 11.10 -2.36
N PRO A 64 -11.11 11.55 -2.43
CA PRO A 64 -10.79 12.95 -2.23
C PRO A 64 -11.08 13.81 -3.48
N LEU A 65 -11.46 13.18 -4.62
CA LEU A 65 -11.72 13.86 -5.88
C LEU A 65 -13.17 14.35 -5.94
N GLU A 66 -13.35 15.61 -6.31
CA GLU A 66 -14.67 16.23 -6.50
C GLU A 66 -15.48 15.47 -7.58
N GLY A 67 -16.78 15.29 -7.33
CA GLY A 67 -17.68 14.56 -8.22
C GLY A 67 -17.68 13.03 -8.08
N TRP A 68 -16.81 12.46 -7.23
CA TRP A 68 -16.76 11.02 -6.99
C TRP A 68 -17.04 10.70 -5.52
N LYS A 69 -18.05 9.87 -5.23
CA LYS A 69 -18.27 9.38 -3.86
C LYS A 69 -17.14 8.44 -3.40
N TYR A 70 -16.62 7.62 -4.32
CA TYR A 70 -15.59 6.62 -4.06
C TYR A 70 -14.43 6.74 -5.04
N ASN A 71 -13.23 6.45 -4.57
CA ASN A 71 -12.00 6.52 -5.34
C ASN A 71 -11.99 5.42 -6.42
N PRO A 72 -11.92 5.75 -7.72
CA PRO A 72 -11.96 4.74 -8.78
C PRO A 72 -10.61 4.03 -8.99
N TYR A 73 -9.53 4.50 -8.38
CA TYR A 73 -8.18 3.95 -8.52
C TYR A 73 -7.73 3.14 -7.31
N GLY A 74 -8.35 3.38 -6.15
CA GLY A 74 -7.90 2.86 -4.87
C GLY A 74 -9.03 2.25 -4.05
N MET A 75 -8.70 1.19 -3.34
CA MET A 75 -9.59 0.48 -2.42
C MET A 75 -8.83 0.11 -1.15
N THR A 76 -9.57 -0.33 -0.13
CA THR A 76 -9.00 -0.75 1.16
C THR A 76 -9.15 -2.25 1.30
N ARG A 77 -8.04 -2.95 1.54
CA ARG A 77 -8.04 -4.37 1.86
C ARG A 77 -8.63 -4.57 3.25
N VAL A 78 -9.60 -5.48 3.36
CA VAL A 78 -10.31 -5.72 4.62
C VAL A 78 -9.36 -6.28 5.69
N SER A 79 -8.51 -7.22 5.29
CA SER A 79 -7.47 -7.81 6.14
C SER A 79 -6.16 -7.92 5.33
N PRO A 80 -5.30 -6.89 5.35
CA PRO A 80 -4.01 -6.92 4.65
C PRO A 80 -3.14 -8.09 5.16
N PRO A 81 -2.66 -8.99 4.30
CA PRO A 81 -1.79 -10.09 4.73
C PRO A 81 -0.48 -9.58 5.32
N ALA A 82 -0.03 -10.18 6.40
CA ALA A 82 1.32 -9.96 6.91
C ALA A 82 2.38 -10.48 5.90
N PHE A 83 3.63 -10.07 6.11
CA PHE A 83 4.77 -10.68 5.42
C PHE A 83 5.16 -11.96 6.17
N PRO A 84 5.03 -13.14 5.55
CA PRO A 84 5.40 -14.41 6.17
C PRO A 84 6.92 -14.47 6.38
N SER A 85 7.37 -15.28 7.34
CA SER A 85 8.80 -15.34 7.70
C SER A 85 9.68 -15.85 6.55
N GLU A 86 9.12 -16.67 5.68
CA GLU A 86 9.73 -17.21 4.46
C GLU A 86 10.06 -16.11 3.45
N GLN A 87 9.33 -15.00 3.45
CA GLN A 87 9.59 -13.84 2.58
C GLN A 87 10.61 -12.87 3.17
N LEU A 88 11.09 -13.05 4.41
CA LEU A 88 11.99 -12.09 5.05
C LEU A 88 13.29 -11.84 4.28
N PRO A 89 13.99 -12.85 3.72
CA PRO A 89 15.19 -12.60 2.93
C PRO A 89 14.90 -11.71 1.71
N GLU A 90 13.90 -12.11 0.91
CA GLU A 90 13.51 -11.38 -0.30
C GLU A 90 13.01 -9.95 0.03
N LEU A 91 12.24 -9.81 1.11
CA LEU A 91 11.74 -8.52 1.58
C LEU A 91 12.88 -7.55 1.91
N ARG A 92 13.94 -8.05 2.57
CA ARG A 92 15.13 -7.23 2.87
C ARG A 92 15.84 -6.79 1.60
N ASP A 93 16.01 -7.68 0.64
CA ASP A 93 16.62 -7.37 -0.65
C ASP A 93 15.82 -6.32 -1.43
N TRP A 94 14.49 -6.45 -1.46
CA TRP A 94 13.59 -5.47 -2.08
C TRP A 94 13.66 -4.11 -1.37
N ILE A 95 13.69 -4.08 -0.03
CA ILE A 95 13.83 -2.82 0.71
C ILE A 95 15.19 -2.17 0.40
N ALA A 96 16.27 -2.93 0.40
CA ALA A 96 17.61 -2.42 0.09
C ALA A 96 17.68 -1.88 -1.35
N PHE A 97 17.12 -2.64 -2.30
CA PHE A 97 16.95 -2.20 -3.68
C PHE A 97 16.13 -0.91 -3.75
N GLY A 98 15.01 -0.84 -3.03
CA GLY A 98 14.13 0.32 -3.01
C GLY A 98 14.78 1.56 -2.41
N ILE A 99 15.60 1.44 -1.36
CA ILE A 99 16.37 2.55 -0.78
C ILE A 99 17.35 3.13 -1.80
N LYS A 100 18.01 2.26 -2.57
CA LYS A 100 19.01 2.60 -3.59
C LYS A 100 18.40 3.13 -4.88
N ASN A 101 17.28 2.57 -5.31
CA ASN A 101 16.66 2.91 -6.58
C ASN A 101 15.63 4.02 -6.42
N ASP A 102 16.00 5.17 -6.94
CA ASP A 102 15.15 6.31 -7.10
C ASP A 102 14.85 6.54 -8.58
N TYR A 103 13.61 6.26 -8.97
CA TYR A 103 13.13 6.49 -10.33
C TYR A 103 12.94 7.99 -10.65
N GLY A 104 13.28 8.91 -9.74
CA GLY A 104 12.97 10.35 -9.82
C GLY A 104 14.15 11.34 -9.83
N LYS A 105 15.41 10.90 -9.90
CA LYS A 105 16.61 11.79 -9.84
C LYS A 105 16.80 12.56 -8.52
N MET A 106 16.76 11.93 -7.35
CA MET A 106 17.26 12.59 -6.12
C MET A 106 18.69 12.19 -5.81
N THR A 107 19.50 13.21 -5.50
CA THR A 107 20.90 13.18 -5.06
C THR A 107 21.10 12.69 -3.63
N LEU A 108 20.11 12.02 -3.02
CA LEU A 108 20.22 11.59 -1.63
C LEU A 108 21.13 10.35 -1.56
N GLU A 109 22.37 10.57 -1.12
CA GLU A 109 23.33 9.50 -0.84
C GLU A 109 22.74 8.52 0.18
N VAL A 110 22.67 7.26 -0.24
CA VAL A 110 22.31 6.14 0.62
C VAL A 110 23.53 5.83 1.48
N PRO A 111 23.41 5.89 2.81
CA PRO A 111 24.49 5.46 3.69
C PRO A 111 24.85 3.99 3.48
N ASP A 112 26.13 3.64 3.52
CA ASP A 112 26.61 2.25 3.43
C ASP A 112 25.98 1.38 4.54
N VAL A 113 25.77 1.98 5.73
CA VAL A 113 25.12 1.32 6.88
C VAL A 113 23.69 0.84 6.57
N ALA A 114 22.99 1.44 5.60
CA ALA A 114 21.65 1.01 5.21
C ALA A 114 21.68 -0.37 4.52
N ASP A 115 22.69 -0.61 3.68
CA ASP A 115 22.82 -1.88 2.95
C ASP A 115 23.22 -3.00 3.90
N ASP A 116 24.17 -2.72 4.79
CA ASP A 116 24.63 -3.71 5.77
C ASP A 116 23.51 -4.10 6.74
N LEU A 117 22.79 -3.12 7.31
CA LEU A 117 21.67 -3.39 8.23
C LEU A 117 20.61 -4.27 7.60
N LEU A 118 20.31 -4.06 6.31
CA LEU A 118 19.30 -4.83 5.58
C LEU A 118 19.79 -6.23 5.19
N ARG A 119 21.10 -6.45 5.07
CA ARG A 119 21.66 -7.80 4.86
C ARG A 119 21.74 -8.62 6.15
N ASP A 120 21.66 -7.99 7.32
CA ASP A 120 21.70 -8.69 8.60
C ASP A 120 20.42 -9.52 8.81
N GLU A 121 20.59 -10.84 8.92
CA GLU A 121 19.47 -11.77 9.08
C GLU A 121 18.65 -11.54 10.36
N ARG A 122 19.24 -10.88 11.37
CA ARG A 122 18.59 -10.55 12.64
C ARG A 122 17.73 -9.29 12.54
N PHE A 123 17.81 -8.55 11.43
CA PHE A 123 16.93 -7.42 11.17
C PHE A 123 15.57 -7.91 10.65
N ASP A 124 14.50 -7.60 11.38
CA ASP A 124 13.12 -7.84 10.97
C ASP A 124 12.47 -6.51 10.57
N PRO A 125 12.29 -6.26 9.24
CA PRO A 125 11.71 -5.01 8.75
C PRO A 125 10.19 -4.93 8.93
N ARG A 126 9.48 -6.02 9.26
CA ARG A 126 8.02 -6.08 9.08
C ARG A 126 7.25 -5.03 9.87
N PRO A 127 7.63 -4.64 11.09
CA PRO A 127 6.86 -3.64 11.81
C PRO A 127 7.27 -2.20 11.50
N GLN A 128 8.31 -2.03 10.69
CA GLN A 128 8.51 -0.83 9.88
C GLN A 128 7.63 -0.80 8.64
N ILE A 129 6.79 -1.82 8.39
CA ILE A 129 5.94 -1.86 7.21
C ILE A 129 4.48 -1.58 7.59
N VAL A 130 3.87 -0.66 6.86
CA VAL A 130 2.46 -0.31 7.01
C VAL A 130 1.71 -0.51 5.71
N TYR A 131 0.53 -1.12 5.80
CA TYR A 131 -0.41 -1.13 4.68
C TYR A 131 -0.95 0.28 4.43
N VAL A 132 -1.10 0.66 3.15
CA VAL A 132 -1.58 2.00 2.76
C VAL A 132 -2.89 1.92 1.98
N PHE A 133 -2.90 1.20 0.87
CA PHE A 133 -4.07 1.01 0.01
C PHE A 133 -3.86 -0.12 -0.98
N SER A 134 -4.93 -0.53 -1.66
CA SER A 134 -4.89 -1.50 -2.76
C SER A 134 -5.40 -0.86 -4.04
N GLY A 135 -5.00 -1.40 -5.18
CA GLY A 135 -5.45 -0.97 -6.50
C GLY A 135 -5.43 -2.14 -7.46
N PHE A 136 -5.64 -1.87 -8.75
CA PHE A 136 -5.45 -2.85 -9.81
C PHE A 136 -4.23 -2.46 -10.64
N GLN A 137 -3.30 -3.40 -10.85
CA GLN A 137 -2.18 -3.20 -11.76
C GLN A 137 -2.67 -3.24 -13.21
N GLU A 138 -3.57 -4.18 -13.50
CA GLU A 138 -4.28 -4.40 -14.75
C GLU A 138 -5.68 -4.92 -14.41
N THR A 139 -6.55 -5.08 -15.41
CA THR A 139 -7.86 -5.72 -15.24
C THR A 139 -7.71 -7.03 -14.46
N ASP A 140 -8.44 -7.11 -13.35
CA ASP A 140 -8.47 -8.30 -12.47
C ASP A 140 -7.12 -8.75 -11.88
N LYS A 141 -6.10 -7.89 -11.89
CA LYS A 141 -4.81 -8.11 -11.21
C LYS A 141 -4.69 -7.17 -10.02
N PRO A 142 -5.21 -7.54 -8.84
CA PRO A 142 -5.15 -6.66 -7.68
C PRO A 142 -3.72 -6.55 -7.17
N ARG A 143 -3.38 -5.40 -6.59
CA ARG A 143 -2.11 -5.13 -5.94
C ARG A 143 -2.32 -4.44 -4.60
N ASP A 144 -1.52 -4.80 -3.62
CA ASP A 144 -1.48 -4.17 -2.30
C ASP A 144 -0.23 -3.31 -2.17
N ASN A 145 -0.41 -2.10 -1.62
CA ASN A 145 0.66 -1.12 -1.46
C ASN A 145 0.97 -0.97 0.03
N TYR A 146 2.23 -1.20 0.37
CA TYR A 146 2.77 -1.05 1.71
C TYR A 146 3.91 -0.04 1.69
N ILE A 147 4.23 0.53 2.84
CA ILE A 147 5.39 1.40 2.99
C ILE A 147 6.26 0.87 4.11
N PHE A 148 7.52 0.63 3.79
CA PHE A 148 8.59 0.51 4.75
C PHE A 148 9.10 1.91 5.12
N TYR A 149 9.26 2.20 6.42
CA TYR A 149 9.85 3.44 6.92
C TYR A 149 11.03 3.18 7.85
N ALA A 150 12.12 3.92 7.69
CA ALA A 150 13.29 3.81 8.57
C ALA A 150 14.00 5.15 8.78
N LEU A 151 14.69 5.26 9.91
CA LEU A 151 15.62 6.34 10.22
C LEU A 151 17.05 5.76 10.24
N ILE A 152 17.84 6.09 9.23
CA ILE A 152 19.20 5.58 9.05
C ILE A 152 20.15 6.77 8.94
N GLU A 153 21.12 6.88 9.85
CA GLU A 153 22.01 8.05 10.01
C GLU A 153 21.24 9.38 10.13
N GLY A 154 20.08 9.34 10.77
CA GLY A 154 19.20 10.51 10.87
C GLY A 154 18.47 10.91 9.57
N LYS A 155 18.68 10.19 8.46
CA LYS A 155 17.92 10.35 7.22
C LYS A 155 16.69 9.45 7.24
N ARG A 156 15.55 10.01 6.82
CA ARG A 156 14.28 9.27 6.71
C ARG A 156 14.19 8.58 5.36
N PHE A 157 13.87 7.29 5.38
CA PHE A 157 13.64 6.48 4.19
C PHE A 157 12.19 6.03 4.16
N PHE A 158 11.55 6.19 3.00
CA PHE A 158 10.25 5.61 2.68
C PHE A 158 10.40 4.77 1.43
N VAL A 159 10.10 3.48 1.54
CA VAL A 159 10.10 2.55 0.42
C VAL A 159 8.70 2.04 0.21
N LEU A 160 8.13 2.34 -0.95
CA LEU A 160 6.85 1.80 -1.38
C LEU A 160 7.07 0.38 -1.91
N LEU A 161 6.44 -0.57 -1.24
CA LEU A 161 6.42 -1.98 -1.59
C LEU A 161 5.08 -2.32 -2.24
N GLU A 162 5.12 -2.86 -3.44
CA GLU A 162 3.93 -3.38 -4.13
C GLU A 162 3.94 -4.90 -4.04
N ARG A 163 2.83 -5.49 -3.59
CA ARG A 163 2.61 -6.93 -3.59
C ARG A 163 1.45 -7.31 -4.48
N ASP A 164 1.54 -8.50 -5.07
CA ASP A 164 0.38 -9.11 -5.73
C ASP A 164 -0.70 -9.36 -4.67
N GLY A 165 -1.93 -8.91 -4.96
CA GLY A 165 -3.03 -9.00 -4.01
C GLY A 165 -3.53 -10.45 -3.78
N ILE A 166 -3.20 -11.37 -4.68
CA ILE A 166 -3.61 -12.78 -4.65
C ILE A 166 -2.47 -13.65 -4.13
N SER A 167 -1.32 -13.69 -4.81
CA SER A 167 -0.18 -14.55 -4.44
C SER A 167 0.59 -14.01 -3.24
N GLY A 168 0.56 -12.69 -3.02
CA GLY A 168 1.36 -12.04 -1.97
C GLY A 168 2.85 -11.91 -2.33
N GLU A 169 3.25 -12.20 -3.57
CA GLU A 169 4.61 -11.96 -4.07
C GLU A 169 4.93 -10.46 -4.10
N ILE A 170 6.19 -10.10 -3.86
CA ILE A 170 6.64 -8.71 -3.95
C ILE A 170 6.90 -8.40 -5.43
N ILE A 171 6.17 -7.43 -5.97
CA ILE A 171 6.23 -7.03 -7.39
C ILE A 171 7.30 -5.97 -7.60
N SER A 172 7.35 -4.99 -6.70
CA SER A 172 8.30 -3.89 -6.82
C SER A 172 8.57 -3.23 -5.47
N ALA A 173 9.75 -2.61 -5.38
CA ALA A 173 10.11 -1.69 -4.31
C ALA A 173 10.75 -0.44 -4.92
N ARG A 174 10.35 0.73 -4.43
CA ARG A 174 10.93 2.00 -4.87
C ARG A 174 11.00 3.01 -3.75
N ARG A 175 12.03 3.84 -3.75
CA ARG A 175 12.09 5.00 -2.87
C ARG A 175 11.00 5.99 -3.26
N GLU A 176 10.31 6.49 -2.26
CA GLU A 176 9.41 7.63 -2.43
C GLU A 176 9.98 8.80 -1.60
N SER A 177 10.22 9.95 -2.23
CA SER A 177 10.46 11.20 -1.48
C SER A 177 9.20 11.66 -0.75
N ARG A 178 8.06 11.32 -1.32
CA ARG A 178 6.73 11.67 -0.82
C ARG A 178 5.73 10.62 -1.25
N MET A 179 4.79 10.28 -0.39
CA MET A 179 3.60 9.54 -0.81
C MET A 179 2.79 10.41 -1.76
N ARG A 180 2.62 9.96 -3.00
CA ARG A 180 1.77 10.63 -3.98
C ARG A 180 0.35 10.80 -3.41
N GLY A 181 -0.12 12.05 -3.30
CA GLY A 181 -1.44 12.38 -2.77
C GLY A 181 -1.51 12.57 -1.25
N MET A 182 -0.39 12.51 -0.53
CA MET A 182 -0.30 12.87 0.88
C MET A 182 0.48 14.19 1.03
N ARG A 183 0.03 15.09 1.91
CA ARG A 183 0.78 16.31 2.22
C ARG A 183 2.01 15.95 3.05
N LYS A 184 3.03 16.80 3.02
CA LYS A 184 4.27 16.59 3.77
C LYS A 184 4.02 16.50 5.27
N GLU A 185 3.12 17.33 5.79
CA GLU A 185 2.76 17.38 7.20
C GLU A 185 2.07 16.09 7.65
N ASP A 186 1.21 15.54 6.80
CA ASP A 186 0.52 14.27 7.07
C ASP A 186 1.51 13.10 7.06
N MET A 187 2.51 13.15 6.17
CA MET A 187 3.61 12.19 6.17
C MET A 187 4.50 12.30 7.41
N ASP A 188 4.84 13.52 7.83
CA ASP A 188 5.64 13.77 9.03
C ASP A 188 4.88 13.30 10.28
N ALA A 189 3.58 13.56 10.36
CA ALA A 189 2.72 13.08 11.43
C ALA A 189 2.63 11.55 11.44
N LEU A 190 2.47 10.92 10.27
CA LEU A 190 2.48 9.47 10.14
C LEU A 190 3.84 8.90 10.58
N PHE A 191 4.95 9.47 10.11
CA PHE A 191 6.29 9.05 10.51
C PHE A 191 6.46 9.14 12.03
N GLN A 192 6.04 10.24 12.66
CA GLN A 192 6.10 10.41 14.12
C GLN A 192 5.27 9.37 14.87
N VAL A 193 4.07 9.04 14.38
CA VAL A 193 3.24 7.97 14.95
C VAL A 193 3.91 6.62 14.80
N LEU A 194 4.52 6.36 13.64
CA LEU A 194 5.15 5.09 13.31
C LEU A 194 6.48 4.88 14.03
N GLU A 195 7.31 5.91 14.13
CA GLU A 195 8.53 5.94 14.96
C GLU A 195 8.20 5.60 16.42
N LYS A 196 7.11 6.17 16.97
CA LYS A 196 6.63 5.84 18.32
C LYS A 196 6.09 4.42 18.47
N ARG A 197 5.59 3.82 17.38
CA ARG A 197 5.03 2.45 17.35
C ARG A 197 6.09 1.38 17.02
N GLN A 198 7.28 1.79 16.61
CA GLN A 198 8.33 0.90 16.11
C GLN A 198 8.77 -0.08 17.20
N LYS A 199 8.69 -1.39 16.94
CA LYS A 199 9.09 -2.46 17.90
C LYS A 199 9.29 -3.84 17.25
N PRO A 200 10.07 -3.97 16.16
CA PRO A 200 11.39 -4.61 16.15
C PRO A 200 12.38 -3.81 15.29
N GLY A 201 13.64 -3.88 15.63
CA GLY A 201 14.79 -3.51 14.82
C GLY A 201 15.80 -4.62 15.02
N LEU A 202 17.03 -4.40 14.59
CA LEU A 202 18.09 -5.39 14.81
C LEU A 202 18.21 -5.73 16.29
N ARG A 203 18.21 -7.03 16.63
CA ARG A 203 18.28 -7.52 18.00
C ARG A 203 19.61 -8.21 18.27
N VAL A 204 20.22 -7.89 19.40
CA VAL A 204 21.52 -8.44 19.81
C VAL A 204 21.55 -8.64 21.31
N SER A 205 22.05 -9.78 21.78
CA SER A 205 22.21 -10.06 23.20
C SER A 205 23.45 -9.37 23.79
N SER A 206 23.42 -9.02 25.07
CA SER A 206 24.59 -8.53 25.81
C SER A 206 25.80 -9.46 25.64
N GLY A 207 27.00 -8.88 25.70
CA GLY A 207 28.26 -9.60 25.51
C GLY A 207 28.66 -9.79 24.05
N GLN A 208 27.76 -9.54 23.11
CA GLN A 208 28.10 -9.46 21.68
C GLN A 208 28.56 -8.05 21.31
N PRO A 209 29.50 -7.89 20.36
CA PRO A 209 29.86 -6.59 19.83
C PRO A 209 28.65 -5.95 19.12
N CYS A 210 28.48 -4.65 19.31
CA CYS A 210 27.44 -3.86 18.67
C CYS A 210 27.66 -3.87 17.15
N PRO A 211 26.78 -4.50 16.35
CA PRO A 211 26.99 -4.68 14.92
C PRO A 211 26.80 -3.40 14.11
N TYR A 212 26.04 -2.43 14.64
CA TYR A 212 25.87 -1.12 14.01
C TYR A 212 25.88 -0.01 15.05
N PRO A 213 26.58 1.10 14.78
CA PRO A 213 26.51 2.26 15.65
C PRO A 213 25.08 2.81 15.65
N GLY A 214 24.58 3.23 16.80
CA GLY A 214 23.19 3.63 16.89
C GLY A 214 22.67 3.86 18.30
N VAL A 215 21.40 4.26 18.37
CA VAL A 215 20.60 4.28 19.60
C VAL A 215 19.92 2.94 19.75
N TRP A 216 20.12 2.30 20.89
CA TRP A 216 19.60 0.98 21.24
C TRP A 216 18.77 1.06 22.52
N GLU A 217 17.72 0.23 22.62
CA GLU A 217 16.95 0.07 23.86
C GLU A 217 17.08 -1.35 24.43
N CYS A 218 17.05 -1.48 25.76
CA CYS A 218 16.89 -2.76 26.44
C CYS A 218 15.45 -3.24 26.28
N LEU A 219 15.25 -4.48 25.81
CA LEU A 219 13.91 -5.06 25.73
C LEU A 219 13.48 -5.73 27.03
N ASP A 220 14.44 -6.17 27.84
CA ASP A 220 14.17 -6.95 29.04
C ASP A 220 13.99 -6.07 30.30
N CYS A 221 14.25 -4.77 30.17
CA CYS A 221 14.32 -3.84 31.28
C CYS A 221 14.03 -2.40 30.85
N PRO A 222 13.34 -1.57 31.67
CA PRO A 222 12.95 -0.21 31.31
C PRO A 222 14.11 0.79 31.47
N LEU A 223 15.20 0.56 30.74
CA LEU A 223 16.31 1.51 30.65
C LEU A 223 16.02 2.58 29.60
N ALA A 224 16.54 3.78 29.84
CA ALA A 224 16.59 4.80 28.80
C ALA A 224 17.41 4.27 27.60
N PRO A 225 17.02 4.61 26.35
CA PRO A 225 17.81 4.26 25.17
C PRO A 225 19.25 4.76 25.30
N GLN A 226 20.20 3.96 24.83
CA GLN A 226 21.63 4.22 24.92
C GLN A 226 22.27 4.21 23.54
N THR A 227 23.27 5.06 23.34
CA THR A 227 24.03 5.09 22.10
C THR A 227 25.25 4.20 22.21
N PHE A 228 25.40 3.25 21.30
CA PHE A 228 26.57 2.38 21.20
C PHE A 228 27.30 2.63 19.88
N ALA A 229 28.63 2.62 19.93
CA ALA A 229 29.47 2.66 18.74
C ALA A 229 29.66 1.25 18.17
N HIS A 230 30.02 1.15 16.89
CA HIS A 230 30.33 -0.12 16.24
C HIS A 230 31.42 -0.90 17.01
N GLY A 231 31.22 -2.21 17.16
CA GLY A 231 32.18 -3.11 17.80
C GLY A 231 32.22 -3.06 19.33
N VAL A 232 31.60 -2.06 19.96
CA VAL A 232 31.51 -1.99 21.43
C VAL A 232 30.66 -3.13 21.96
N THR A 233 31.18 -3.89 22.91
CA THR A 233 30.42 -4.97 23.55
C THR A 233 29.17 -4.43 24.24
N LEU A 234 28.01 -4.92 23.84
CA LEU A 234 26.74 -4.50 24.43
C LEU A 234 26.67 -4.92 25.91
N PRO A 235 26.34 -4.00 26.83
CA PRO A 235 26.49 -4.26 28.25
C PRO A 235 25.43 -5.23 28.76
N GLN A 236 25.79 -5.96 29.82
CA GLN A 236 24.83 -6.62 30.69
C GLN A 236 24.14 -5.58 31.59
N VAL A 237 22.93 -5.87 32.03
CA VAL A 237 22.20 -5.02 32.98
C VAL A 237 22.09 -5.79 34.29
N GLU A 238 22.66 -5.24 35.36
CA GLU A 238 22.69 -5.90 36.68
C GLU A 238 23.31 -7.31 36.63
N GLY A 239 24.33 -7.52 35.78
CA GLY A 239 24.98 -8.82 35.58
C GLY A 239 24.13 -9.85 34.80
N ARG A 240 22.98 -9.45 34.26
CA ARG A 240 22.12 -10.30 33.43
C ARG A 240 22.36 -10.01 31.96
N VAL A 241 22.38 -11.08 31.16
CA VAL A 241 22.32 -10.97 29.70
C VAL A 241 20.94 -10.44 29.33
N VAL A 242 20.91 -9.32 28.60
CA VAL A 242 19.67 -8.73 28.08
C VAL A 242 19.71 -8.65 26.56
N THR A 243 18.55 -8.46 25.96
CA THR A 243 18.37 -8.24 24.53
C THR A 243 18.29 -6.74 24.27
N TRP A 244 19.22 -6.26 23.45
CA TRP A 244 19.24 -4.91 22.93
C TRP A 244 18.57 -4.88 21.57
N ARG A 245 17.87 -3.77 21.29
CA ARG A 245 17.26 -3.51 19.99
C ARG A 245 17.70 -2.17 19.43
N LEU A 246 18.18 -2.15 18.18
CA LEU A 246 18.46 -0.92 17.47
C LEU A 246 17.16 -0.16 17.20
N VAL A 247 17.12 1.09 17.63
CA VAL A 247 16.02 2.03 17.41
C VAL A 247 16.37 2.99 16.27
N LYS A 248 17.62 3.44 16.22
CA LYS A 248 18.12 4.37 15.20
C LYS A 248 19.57 4.05 14.86
N ALA A 249 19.85 3.72 13.60
CA ALA A 249 21.24 3.62 13.12
C ALA A 249 21.85 5.02 12.98
N LEU A 250 23.13 5.16 13.35
CA LEU A 250 23.89 6.41 13.31
C LEU A 250 25.00 6.37 12.27
#